data_AF-A0ABD2KWA0-F1
#
_entry.id   AF-A0ABD2KWA0-F1
#
_cell.length_a   1.000
_cell.length_b   1.000
_cell.length_c   1.000
_cell.angle_alpha   90.00
_cell.angle_beta   90.00
_cell.angle_gamma   90.00
#
_symmetry.space_group_name_H-M   'P 1'
#
loop_
_entity.id
_entity.type
_entity.pdbx_description
1 polymer ?
#
loop_
_entity_poly.entity_id
_entity_poly.type
_entity_poly.pdbx_seq_one_letter_code
_entity_poly.pdbx_strand_id
1 'polypeptide(L)'
;MLHNFPSAMLTAQGDKFWSGTKRCPHTLNFDPEHFEFVFSASILRAQSYSLAPITDRKKVAQLAMAYCSRPFRPQEGVRIAVTDAEATANDGNTANGDEDETESRLNDLNVKLARLKLENIRRMTPIDFEKDDDSNHHVDFVTSASNLRAENYNIEKADRMKTKQIAGKIIPALATTTALVSGLVCIELYKTIEADGKRSTAPIEHFKNAFINLATPFIAFSEPGKAQKKKYLDIDFTLWDRFEIDGPMTLGQLIDWVESKSGLTISMISSGVSLLYAFFQPAKKVAERKDMDLIAVFEEVSRGKVPDHRRAIVLEALTQNEENEDVDIPFIKYNFR
;
A
#
# COMPACT_ATOMS: atom_id res chain seq x y z
N MET A 1 22.79 -8.84 19.41
CA MET A 1 22.88 -9.83 18.31
C MET A 1 24.02 -10.82 18.52
N LEU A 2 25.30 -10.41 18.46
CA LEU A 2 26.44 -11.34 18.63
C LEU A 2 26.49 -12.09 19.98
N HIS A 3 25.84 -11.57 21.02
CA HIS A 3 25.67 -12.29 22.29
C HIS A 3 24.76 -13.53 22.15
N ASN A 4 23.65 -13.41 21.42
CA ASN A 4 22.72 -14.52 21.18
C ASN A 4 23.21 -15.46 20.07
N PHE A 5 23.90 -14.90 19.07
CA PHE A 5 24.42 -15.64 17.93
C PHE A 5 25.92 -15.35 17.76
N PRO A 6 26.79 -16.04 18.52
CA PRO A 6 28.24 -15.88 18.41
C PRO A 6 28.75 -16.10 16.99
N SER A 7 29.89 -15.51 16.64
CA SER A 7 30.45 -15.59 15.28
C SER A 7 30.75 -17.03 14.81
N ALA A 8 31.14 -17.90 15.76
CA ALA A 8 31.42 -19.32 15.51
C ALA A 8 30.21 -20.24 15.70
N MET A 9 28.99 -19.70 15.89
CA MET A 9 27.80 -20.50 16.14
C MET A 9 27.49 -21.46 14.97
N LEU A 10 27.12 -22.69 15.32
CA LEU A 10 26.65 -23.71 14.40
C LEU A 10 25.14 -23.89 14.51
N THR A 11 24.49 -24.30 13.42
CA THR A 11 23.11 -24.75 13.40
C THR A 11 22.98 -26.15 14.00
N ALA A 12 21.76 -26.64 14.21
CA ALA A 12 21.50 -28.00 14.68
C ALA A 12 22.07 -29.07 13.73
N GLN A 13 22.24 -28.74 12.45
CA GLN A 13 22.81 -29.59 11.41
C GLN A 13 24.35 -29.54 11.34
N GLY A 14 24.99 -28.69 12.16
CA GLY A 14 26.45 -28.55 12.20
C GLY A 14 27.03 -27.52 11.22
N ASP A 15 26.19 -26.87 10.41
CA ASP A 15 26.61 -25.81 9.48
C ASP A 15 26.84 -24.48 10.21
N LYS A 16 27.65 -23.58 9.63
CA LYS A 16 27.85 -22.23 10.17
C LYS A 16 26.54 -21.44 10.12
N PHE A 17 26.10 -20.92 11.28
CA PHE A 17 24.91 -20.07 11.39
C PHE A 17 25.01 -18.82 10.49
N TRP A 18 26.20 -18.20 10.50
CA TRP A 18 26.52 -17.05 9.64
C TRP A 18 27.08 -17.53 8.30
N SER A 19 26.19 -17.87 7.38
CA SER A 19 26.53 -18.30 6.01
C SER A 19 25.48 -17.85 5.00
N GLY A 20 25.84 -17.85 3.71
CA GLY A 20 24.95 -17.44 2.62
C GLY A 20 24.45 -16.00 2.78
N THR A 21 23.15 -15.84 3.00
CA THR A 21 22.48 -14.55 3.20
C THR A 21 22.70 -13.94 4.59
N LYS A 22 23.18 -14.72 5.57
CA LYS A 22 23.44 -14.27 6.95
C LYS A 22 24.91 -13.89 7.11
N ARG A 23 25.22 -12.61 6.87
CA ARG A 23 26.56 -12.07 7.12
C ARG A 23 26.78 -11.83 8.62
N CYS A 24 27.88 -12.35 9.18
CA CYS A 24 28.22 -12.10 10.58
C CYS A 24 28.55 -10.61 10.76
N PRO A 25 27.85 -9.89 11.66
CA PRO A 25 28.15 -8.50 11.91
C PRO A 25 29.42 -8.35 12.77
N HIS A 26 29.97 -7.13 12.81
CA HIS A 26 30.95 -6.70 13.79
C HIS A 26 30.55 -5.37 14.43
N THR A 27 31.11 -5.07 15.58
CA THR A 27 30.87 -3.81 16.31
C THR A 27 31.70 -2.68 15.71
N LEU A 28 31.10 -1.50 15.56
CA LEU A 28 31.82 -0.29 15.18
C LEU A 28 32.23 0.48 16.43
N ASN A 29 33.47 0.97 16.43
CA ASN A 29 33.91 2.00 17.35
C ASN A 29 33.70 3.36 16.68
N PHE A 30 33.20 4.35 17.41
CA PHE A 30 33.00 5.67 16.83
C PHE A 30 34.36 6.26 16.39
N ASP A 31 34.39 6.81 15.17
CA ASP A 31 35.56 7.43 14.57
C ASP A 31 35.13 8.69 13.77
N PRO A 32 36.08 9.49 13.26
CA PRO A 32 35.75 10.68 12.47
C PRO A 32 34.98 10.40 11.17
N GLU A 33 35.04 9.20 10.59
CA GLU A 33 34.28 8.85 9.37
C GLU A 33 32.79 8.65 9.68
N HIS A 34 32.46 8.33 10.93
CA HIS A 34 31.09 8.22 11.43
C HIS A 34 30.43 9.59 11.74
N PHE A 35 31.17 10.69 11.57
CA PHE A 35 30.74 12.03 11.95
C PHE A 35 29.42 12.48 11.28
N GLU A 36 29.23 12.18 9.99
CA GLU A 36 28.03 12.65 9.26
C GLU A 36 26.73 12.15 9.87
N PHE A 37 26.73 10.95 10.45
CA PHE A 37 25.57 10.42 11.15
C PHE A 37 25.23 11.26 12.37
N VAL A 38 26.23 11.58 13.20
CA VAL A 38 26.04 12.40 14.41
C VAL A 38 25.61 13.81 14.04
N PHE A 39 26.24 14.41 13.03
CA PHE A 39 25.95 15.77 12.58
C PHE A 39 24.51 15.89 12.07
N SER A 40 24.14 15.09 11.06
CA SER A 40 22.79 15.10 10.49
C SER A 40 21.73 14.73 11.54
N ALA A 41 21.95 13.69 12.35
CA ALA A 41 21.03 13.31 13.42
C ALA A 41 20.83 14.43 14.45
N SER A 42 21.88 15.18 14.79
CA SER A 42 21.79 16.28 15.76
C SER A 42 20.95 17.44 15.23
N ILE A 43 21.05 17.76 13.93
CA ILE A 43 20.25 18.80 13.28
C ILE A 43 18.78 18.39 13.26
N LEU A 44 18.48 17.17 12.80
CA LEU A 44 17.13 16.64 12.75
C LEU A 44 16.52 16.56 14.15
N ARG A 45 17.29 16.12 15.15
CA ARG A 45 16.84 16.09 16.53
C ARG A 45 16.54 17.50 17.05
N ALA A 46 17.39 18.49 16.78
CA ALA A 46 17.13 19.88 17.16
C ALA A 46 15.84 20.40 16.50
N GLN A 47 15.62 20.12 15.21
CA GLN A 47 14.39 20.47 14.49
C GLN A 47 13.14 19.85 15.13
N SER A 48 13.17 18.56 15.50
CA SER A 48 12.02 17.92 16.16
C SER A 48 11.64 18.56 17.49
N TYR A 49 12.60 19.14 18.22
CA TYR A 49 12.34 19.89 19.45
C TYR A 49 12.21 21.40 19.21
N SER A 50 12.28 21.84 17.96
CA SER A 50 12.27 23.23 17.53
C SER A 50 13.34 24.08 18.23
N LEU A 51 14.52 23.49 18.42
CA LEU A 51 15.73 24.12 18.95
C LEU A 51 16.63 24.59 17.81
N ALA A 52 17.42 25.63 18.04
CA ALA A 52 18.46 26.04 17.11
C ALA A 52 19.57 24.98 17.05
N PRO A 53 19.91 24.43 15.88
CA PRO A 53 20.97 23.42 15.76
C PRO A 53 22.35 24.05 15.89
N ILE A 54 23.33 23.24 16.33
CA ILE A 54 24.75 23.60 16.25
C ILE A 54 25.25 23.25 14.85
N THR A 55 25.47 24.26 14.01
CA THR A 55 25.95 24.09 12.63
C THR A 55 27.48 24.07 12.51
N ASP A 56 28.20 24.46 13.57
CA ASP A 56 29.65 24.37 13.62
C ASP A 56 30.09 22.91 13.73
N ARG A 57 30.50 22.36 12.58
CA ARG A 57 30.97 20.97 12.44
C ARG A 57 32.15 20.65 13.34
N LYS A 58 33.08 21.60 13.58
CA LYS A 58 34.24 21.36 14.46
C LYS A 58 33.79 21.21 15.91
N LYS A 59 32.86 22.06 16.35
CA LYS A 59 32.27 21.97 17.69
C LYS A 59 31.52 20.66 17.90
N VAL A 60 30.71 20.23 16.91
CA VAL A 60 30.00 18.94 16.99
C VAL A 60 30.99 17.77 17.05
N ALA A 61 32.07 17.80 16.25
CA ALA A 61 33.08 16.73 16.25
C ALA A 61 33.79 16.63 17.61
N GLN A 62 34.16 17.76 18.21
CA GLN A 62 34.76 17.80 19.56
C GLN A 62 33.81 17.22 20.61
N LEU A 63 32.53 17.59 20.59
CA LEU A 63 31.52 17.06 21.50
C LEU A 63 31.32 15.55 21.32
N ALA A 64 31.30 15.07 20.08
CA ALA A 64 31.15 13.66 19.77
C ALA A 64 32.36 12.84 20.25
N MET A 65 33.58 13.33 20.04
CA MET A 65 34.80 12.66 20.49
C MET A 65 34.97 12.67 22.02
N ALA A 66 34.51 13.72 22.69
CA ALA A 66 34.57 13.83 24.15
C ALA A 66 33.53 12.95 24.87
N TYR A 67 32.55 12.40 24.14
CA TYR A 67 31.48 11.61 24.74
C TYR A 67 31.95 10.19 25.08
N CYS A 68 31.91 9.84 26.36
CA CYS A 68 32.15 8.48 26.83
C CYS A 68 30.82 7.73 26.98
N SER A 69 30.56 6.77 26.10
CA SER A 69 29.39 5.90 26.21
C SER A 69 29.52 4.94 27.41
N ARG A 70 28.38 4.55 27.98
CA ARG A 70 28.36 3.50 29.01
C ARG A 70 28.73 2.16 28.36
N PRO A 71 29.49 1.29 29.04
CA PRO A 71 29.84 -0.01 28.51
C PRO A 71 28.56 -0.84 28.27
N PHE A 72 28.52 -1.52 27.13
CA PHE A 72 27.42 -2.43 26.81
C PHE A 72 27.40 -3.61 27.78
N ARG A 73 26.22 -3.93 28.32
CA ARG A 73 25.97 -5.13 29.12
C ARG A 73 24.87 -5.94 28.42
N PRO A 74 25.14 -7.20 28.01
CA PRO A 74 24.11 -8.02 27.40
C PRO A 74 22.98 -8.28 28.41
N GLN A 75 21.74 -8.28 27.91
CA GLN A 75 20.58 -8.68 28.68
C GLN A 75 20.29 -10.15 28.36
N GLU A 76 20.08 -10.96 29.40
CA GLU A 76 19.64 -12.34 29.25
C GLU A 76 18.17 -12.40 28.83
N GLY A 77 17.77 -13.46 28.13
CA GLY A 77 16.37 -13.68 27.73
C GLY A 77 15.89 -12.90 26.50
N VAL A 78 16.74 -12.07 25.88
CA VAL A 78 16.38 -11.35 24.64
C VAL A 78 16.29 -12.33 23.46
N ARG A 79 15.07 -12.64 23.02
CA ARG A 79 14.82 -13.47 21.83
C ARG A 79 14.97 -12.64 20.56
N ILE A 80 15.66 -13.20 19.56
CA ILE A 80 15.80 -12.61 18.23
C ILE A 80 15.29 -13.64 17.23
N ALA A 81 14.25 -13.31 16.48
CA ALA A 81 13.75 -14.17 15.41
C ALA A 81 14.80 -14.36 14.33
N VAL A 82 14.96 -15.61 13.87
CA VAL A 82 15.94 -15.99 12.83
C VAL A 82 15.28 -16.08 11.46
N THR A 83 13.96 -16.27 11.41
CA THR A 83 13.16 -16.39 10.18
C THR A 83 11.97 -15.43 10.20
N ASP A 84 11.47 -15.07 9.02
CA ASP A 84 10.27 -14.22 8.91
C ASP A 84 9.03 -14.88 9.51
N ALA A 85 8.94 -16.22 9.46
CA ALA A 85 7.89 -16.98 10.11
C ALA A 85 7.95 -16.86 11.64
N GLU A 86 9.15 -16.95 12.24
CA GLU A 86 9.34 -16.69 13.67
C GLU A 86 9.05 -15.23 14.04
N ALA A 87 9.44 -14.27 13.19
CA ALA A 87 9.16 -12.86 13.43
C ALA A 87 7.64 -12.58 13.42
N THR A 88 6.93 -13.12 12.44
CA THR A 88 5.47 -12.98 12.32
C THR A 88 4.74 -13.71 13.45
N ALA A 89 5.23 -14.89 13.86
CA ALA A 89 4.69 -15.62 15.01
C ALA A 89 4.92 -14.87 16.32
N ASN A 90 6.02 -14.12 16.45
CA ASN A 90 6.28 -13.27 17.62
C ASN A 90 5.42 -11.99 17.60
N ASP A 91 5.08 -11.44 16.44
CA ASP A 91 4.20 -10.26 16.32
C ASP A 91 2.72 -10.59 16.62
N GLY A 92 2.30 -11.83 16.39
CA GLY A 92 0.96 -12.33 16.73
C GLY A 92 0.85 -13.00 18.11
N ASN A 93 1.97 -13.21 18.80
CA ASN A 93 2.02 -13.99 20.03
C ASN A 93 3.04 -13.38 21.01
N THR A 94 2.57 -12.49 21.88
CA THR A 94 3.22 -12.17 23.16
C THR A 94 3.28 -13.36 24.12
N ALA A 95 2.92 -14.57 23.71
CA ALA A 95 3.02 -15.76 24.54
C ALA A 95 4.42 -16.38 24.40
N ASN A 96 5.35 -16.00 25.29
CA ASN A 96 6.47 -16.82 25.82
C ASN A 96 7.57 -15.99 26.53
N GLY A 97 7.32 -14.72 26.85
CA GLY A 97 7.88 -14.08 28.05
C GLY A 97 6.75 -13.97 29.09
N ASP A 98 7.05 -13.89 30.38
CA ASP A 98 6.03 -13.72 31.43
C ASP A 98 5.08 -12.58 31.04
N GLU A 99 3.86 -12.91 30.59
CA GLU A 99 2.84 -11.95 30.18
C GLU A 99 2.55 -10.96 31.31
N ASP A 100 2.58 -11.47 32.55
CA ASP A 100 2.47 -10.71 33.80
C ASP A 100 3.59 -9.65 33.95
N GLU A 101 4.84 -9.96 33.55
CA GLU A 101 5.94 -8.99 33.64
C GLU A 101 5.83 -7.92 32.56
N THR A 102 5.41 -8.29 31.35
CA THR A 102 5.24 -7.34 30.24
C THR A 102 4.09 -6.38 30.50
N GLU A 103 2.94 -6.90 30.95
CA GLU A 103 1.78 -6.10 31.31
C GLU A 103 2.08 -5.20 32.52
N SER A 104 2.78 -5.72 33.53
CA SER A 104 3.26 -4.94 34.67
C SER A 104 4.17 -3.77 34.23
N ARG A 105 5.13 -4.02 33.33
CA ARG A 105 6.02 -2.97 32.80
C ARG A 105 5.27 -1.92 31.97
N LEU A 106 4.27 -2.34 31.19
CA LEU A 106 3.39 -1.42 30.45
C LEU A 106 2.57 -0.55 31.41
N ASN A 107 1.99 -1.15 32.45
CA ASN A 107 1.25 -0.43 33.49
C ASN A 107 2.15 0.58 34.23
N ASP A 108 3.38 0.20 34.58
CA ASP A 108 4.36 1.10 35.16
C ASP A 108 4.69 2.30 34.26
N LEU A 109 4.84 2.07 32.95
CA LEU A 109 5.05 3.13 31.98
C LEU A 109 3.83 4.05 31.85
N ASN A 110 2.62 3.49 31.83
CA ASN A 110 1.37 4.26 31.82
C ASN A 110 1.24 5.15 33.06
N VAL A 111 1.56 4.61 34.24
CA VAL A 111 1.57 5.40 35.48
C VAL A 111 2.62 6.50 35.44
N LYS A 112 3.82 6.24 34.90
CA LYS A 112 4.86 7.27 34.73
C LYS A 112 4.42 8.36 33.76
N LEU A 113 3.80 8.00 32.63
CA LEU A 113 3.28 8.94 31.64
C LEU A 113 2.15 9.80 32.22
N ALA A 114 1.21 9.20 32.94
CA ALA A 114 0.09 9.90 33.58
C ALA A 114 0.54 10.92 34.64
N ARG A 115 1.72 10.72 35.23
CA ARG A 115 2.33 11.65 36.21
C ARG A 115 3.10 12.80 35.57
N LEU A 116 3.34 12.78 34.25
CA LEU A 116 4.02 13.87 33.57
C LEU A 116 3.13 15.12 33.55
N LYS A 117 3.63 16.22 34.12
CA LYS A 117 2.99 17.52 33.99
C LYS A 117 3.31 18.08 32.61
N LEU A 118 2.32 18.09 31.73
CA LEU A 118 2.47 18.57 30.34
C LEU A 118 2.35 20.09 30.22
N GLU A 119 2.00 20.77 31.32
CA GLU A 119 1.93 22.22 31.41
C GLU A 119 3.31 22.81 31.06
N ASN A 120 3.39 23.59 29.98
CA ASN A 120 4.61 24.19 29.41
C ASN A 120 5.52 23.26 28.58
N ILE A 121 5.08 22.05 28.21
CA ILE A 121 5.84 21.22 27.27
C ILE A 121 5.58 21.69 25.83
N ARG A 122 6.64 22.07 25.12
CA ARG A 122 6.58 22.39 23.70
C ARG A 122 6.27 21.13 22.89
N ARG A 123 5.28 21.20 22.00
CA ARG A 123 4.99 20.12 21.07
C ARG A 123 6.19 19.87 20.16
N MET A 124 6.55 18.59 19.99
CA MET A 124 7.54 18.19 19.01
C MET A 124 6.99 18.37 17.60
N THR A 125 7.88 18.70 16.66
CA THR A 125 7.55 18.83 15.24
C THR A 125 7.96 17.55 14.52
N PRO A 126 7.03 16.80 13.90
CA PRO A 126 7.40 15.67 13.06
C PRO A 126 8.19 16.19 11.85
N ILE A 127 9.21 15.42 11.45
CA ILE A 127 9.98 15.73 10.25
C ILE A 127 9.27 15.07 9.08
N ASP A 128 8.92 15.87 8.07
CA ASP A 128 8.40 15.36 6.81
C ASP A 128 9.56 15.12 5.84
N PHE A 129 9.65 13.91 5.30
CA PHE A 129 10.81 13.50 4.51
C PHE A 129 10.77 14.14 3.13
N GLU A 130 11.56 15.19 2.95
CA GLU A 130 11.85 15.79 1.65
C GLU A 130 13.22 15.32 1.13
N LYS A 131 13.24 14.68 -0.04
CA LYS A 131 14.46 14.14 -0.67
C LYS A 131 15.11 15.13 -1.63
N ASP A 132 14.36 16.11 -2.11
CA ASP A 132 14.78 17.05 -3.17
C ASP A 132 15.34 18.37 -2.65
N ASP A 133 15.33 18.57 -1.34
CA ASP A 133 16.04 19.64 -0.65
C ASP A 133 17.34 19.10 -0.03
N ASP A 134 18.48 19.49 -0.61
CA ASP A 134 19.80 19.06 -0.15
C ASP A 134 20.27 19.76 1.13
N SER A 135 19.55 20.79 1.60
CA SER A 135 19.89 21.56 2.80
C SER A 135 19.23 21.06 4.09
N ASN A 136 18.27 20.14 4.00
CA ASN A 136 17.48 19.66 5.14
C ASN A 136 18.11 18.49 5.91
N HIS A 137 19.22 17.92 5.42
CA HIS A 137 19.94 16.78 6.01
C HIS A 137 19.17 15.47 6.13
N HIS A 138 18.02 15.31 5.48
CA HIS A 138 17.25 14.06 5.49
C HIS A 138 18.03 12.93 4.80
N VAL A 139 18.47 13.17 3.56
CA VAL A 139 19.22 12.19 2.79
C VAL A 139 20.58 11.93 3.44
N ASP A 140 21.24 12.95 3.99
CA ASP A 140 22.53 12.82 4.66
C ASP A 140 22.44 11.85 5.85
N PHE A 141 21.37 11.97 6.65
CA PHE A 141 21.09 11.06 7.75
C PHE A 141 20.83 9.64 7.27
N VAL A 142 19.99 9.46 6.24
CA VAL A 142 19.68 8.12 5.71
C VAL A 142 20.92 7.46 5.11
N THR A 143 21.74 8.20 4.35
CA THR A 143 22.98 7.70 3.75
C THR A 143 23.96 7.27 4.82
N SER A 144 24.24 8.14 5.79
CA SER A 144 25.19 7.83 6.87
C SER A 144 24.70 6.67 7.75
N ALA A 145 23.43 6.66 8.15
CA ALA A 145 22.83 5.56 8.92
C ALA A 145 22.88 4.22 8.17
N SER A 146 22.53 4.22 6.88
CA SER A 146 22.60 3.05 6.01
C SER A 146 24.05 2.55 5.87
N ASN A 147 25.01 3.46 5.68
CA ASN A 147 26.41 3.10 5.48
C ASN A 147 27.07 2.56 6.75
N LEU A 148 26.71 3.07 7.93
CA LEU A 148 27.13 2.49 9.22
C LEU A 148 26.60 1.06 9.38
N ARG A 149 25.32 0.85 9.07
CA ARG A 149 24.75 -0.50 9.11
C ARG A 149 25.36 -1.40 8.04
N ALA A 150 25.64 -0.89 6.85
CA ALA A 150 26.33 -1.64 5.80
C ALA A 150 27.72 -2.09 6.28
N GLU A 151 28.46 -1.19 6.94
CA GLU A 151 29.76 -1.48 7.52
C GLU A 151 29.67 -2.59 8.56
N ASN A 152 28.70 -2.55 9.50
CA ASN A 152 28.50 -3.63 10.47
C ASN A 152 28.49 -5.02 9.81
N TYR A 153 27.90 -5.15 8.62
CA TYR A 153 27.74 -6.41 7.90
C TYR A 153 28.69 -6.59 6.70
N ASN A 154 29.75 -5.76 6.60
CA ASN A 154 30.70 -5.77 5.48
C ASN A 154 30.03 -5.61 4.11
N ILE A 155 28.94 -4.86 4.03
CA ILE A 155 28.22 -4.51 2.80
C ILE A 155 28.86 -3.25 2.21
N GLU A 156 28.96 -3.18 0.89
CA GLU A 156 29.48 -2.00 0.19
C GLU A 156 28.63 -0.76 0.49
N LYS A 157 29.29 0.33 0.87
CA LYS A 157 28.65 1.61 1.16
C LYS A 157 28.03 2.20 -0.13
N ALA A 158 26.92 2.91 0.00
CA ALA A 158 26.30 3.63 -1.09
C ALA A 158 26.61 5.13 -0.97
N ASP A 159 26.82 5.81 -2.10
CA ASP A 159 26.89 7.26 -2.11
C ASP A 159 25.50 7.89 -1.86
N ARG A 160 25.51 9.21 -1.63
CA ARG A 160 24.32 10.00 -1.36
C ARG A 160 23.28 9.92 -2.48
N MET A 161 23.72 9.89 -3.74
CA MET A 161 22.81 9.86 -4.90
C MET A 161 22.09 8.52 -5.00
N LYS A 162 22.81 7.41 -4.86
CA LYS A 162 22.26 6.06 -4.83
C LYS A 162 21.31 5.88 -3.64
N THR A 163 21.66 6.39 -2.46
CA THR A 163 20.73 6.40 -1.33
C THR A 163 19.48 7.22 -1.63
N LYS A 164 19.62 8.45 -2.16
CA LYS A 164 18.50 9.32 -2.52
C LYS A 164 17.57 8.64 -3.51
N GLN A 165 18.12 7.97 -4.52
CA GLN A 165 17.36 7.22 -5.52
C GLN A 165 16.53 6.10 -4.88
N ILE A 166 17.13 5.29 -4.01
CA ILE A 166 16.48 4.13 -3.38
C ILE A 166 15.48 4.59 -2.30
N ALA A 167 15.93 5.38 -1.33
CA ALA A 167 15.12 5.83 -0.20
C ALA A 167 13.98 6.77 -0.64
N GLY A 168 14.25 7.61 -1.64
CA GLY A 168 13.29 8.52 -2.24
C GLY A 168 12.37 7.88 -3.28
N LYS A 169 12.53 6.57 -3.57
CA LYS A 169 11.78 5.83 -4.60
C LYS A 169 11.72 6.58 -5.93
N ILE A 170 12.85 7.14 -6.35
CA ILE A 170 12.93 7.94 -7.58
C ILE A 170 12.72 7.02 -8.78
N ILE A 171 11.70 7.33 -9.58
CA ILE A 171 11.47 6.70 -10.88
C ILE A 171 12.33 7.43 -11.90
N PRO A 172 13.34 6.78 -12.51
CA PRO A 172 14.16 7.41 -13.54
C PRO A 172 13.30 7.81 -14.73
N ALA A 173 13.45 9.06 -15.19
CA ALA A 173 12.71 9.58 -16.33
C ALA A 173 13.62 10.48 -17.18
N LEU A 174 13.42 10.43 -18.50
CA LEU A 174 14.14 11.25 -19.47
C LEU A 174 13.15 11.75 -20.53
N ALA A 175 13.31 13.00 -20.94
CA ALA A 175 12.39 13.67 -21.86
C ALA A 175 12.27 12.95 -23.22
N THR A 176 13.31 12.23 -23.66
CA THR A 176 13.29 11.48 -24.92
C THR A 176 12.25 10.37 -24.93
N THR A 177 12.17 9.55 -23.87
CA THR A 177 11.15 8.51 -23.74
C THR A 177 9.75 9.13 -23.62
N THR A 178 9.60 10.22 -22.85
CA THR A 178 8.32 10.94 -22.71
C THR A 178 7.83 11.49 -24.05
N ALA A 179 8.71 12.12 -24.83
CA ALA A 179 8.35 12.68 -26.13
C ALA A 179 7.94 11.59 -27.13
N LEU A 180 8.68 10.48 -27.17
CA LEU A 180 8.37 9.35 -28.04
C LEU A 180 7.04 8.69 -27.67
N VAL A 181 6.82 8.38 -26.39
CA VAL A 181 5.56 7.80 -25.91
C VAL A 181 4.38 8.73 -26.20
N SER A 182 4.53 10.04 -25.96
CA SER A 182 3.49 11.03 -26.26
C SER A 182 3.16 11.07 -27.75
N GLY A 183 4.18 11.03 -28.62
CA GLY A 183 3.99 10.98 -30.07
C GLY A 183 3.20 9.75 -30.52
N LEU A 184 3.51 8.57 -29.97
CA LEU A 184 2.75 7.34 -30.28
C LEU A 184 1.31 7.40 -29.77
N VAL A 185 1.07 7.96 -28.58
CA VAL A 185 -0.29 8.18 -28.07
C VAL A 185 -1.08 9.11 -28.99
N CYS A 186 -0.47 10.19 -29.49
CA CYS A 186 -1.12 11.07 -30.48
C CYS A 186 -1.47 10.33 -31.79
N ILE A 187 -0.67 9.34 -32.20
CA ILE A 187 -0.99 8.51 -33.36
C ILE A 187 -2.21 7.61 -33.09
N GLU A 188 -2.29 6.98 -31.91
CA GLU A 188 -3.46 6.19 -31.53
C GLU A 188 -4.71 7.05 -31.35
N LEU A 189 -4.57 8.31 -30.94
CA LEU A 189 -5.68 9.26 -30.80
C LEU A 189 -6.45 9.43 -32.12
N TYR A 190 -5.77 9.54 -33.26
CA TYR A 190 -6.41 9.61 -34.58
C TYR A 190 -7.29 8.40 -34.91
N LYS A 191 -7.05 7.25 -34.27
CA LYS A 191 -7.83 6.02 -34.46
C LYS A 191 -9.04 5.95 -33.54
N THR A 192 -9.10 6.81 -32.52
CA THR A 192 -10.21 6.85 -31.54
C THR A 192 -11.28 7.89 -31.89
N ILE A 193 -10.92 8.97 -32.57
CA ILE A 193 -11.80 10.10 -32.87
C ILE A 193 -11.72 10.46 -34.35
N GLU A 194 -12.86 10.60 -35.02
CA GLU A 194 -12.97 11.07 -36.41
C GLU A 194 -12.90 12.60 -36.50
N ALA A 195 -12.70 13.14 -37.72
CA ALA A 195 -12.53 14.58 -37.94
C ALA A 195 -13.74 15.43 -37.49
N ASP A 196 -14.93 14.83 -37.38
CA ASP A 196 -16.16 15.48 -36.90
C ASP A 196 -16.37 15.33 -35.38
N GLY A 197 -15.39 14.77 -34.66
CA GLY A 197 -15.42 14.56 -33.21
C GLY A 197 -16.17 13.31 -32.76
N LYS A 198 -16.67 12.48 -33.69
CA LYS A 198 -17.33 11.22 -33.35
C LYS A 198 -16.32 10.13 -32.99
N ARG A 199 -16.78 9.15 -32.22
CA ARG A 199 -16.00 7.94 -31.92
C ARG A 199 -15.73 7.19 -33.22
N SER A 200 -14.46 6.91 -33.49
CA SER A 200 -14.05 6.18 -34.69
C SER A 200 -14.55 4.74 -34.69
N THR A 201 -14.89 4.25 -35.87
CA THR A 201 -15.20 2.84 -36.13
C THR A 201 -13.97 2.04 -36.59
N ALA A 202 -12.75 2.53 -36.31
CA ALA A 202 -11.52 1.83 -36.66
C ALA A 202 -11.51 0.41 -36.07
N PRO A 203 -11.20 -0.62 -36.87
CA PRO A 203 -11.14 -2.00 -36.39
C PRO A 203 -10.01 -2.16 -35.36
N ILE A 204 -10.17 -3.08 -34.40
CA ILE A 204 -9.24 -3.26 -33.27
C ILE A 204 -7.81 -3.58 -33.76
N GLU A 205 -7.69 -4.25 -34.90
CA GLU A 205 -6.44 -4.64 -35.56
C GLU A 205 -5.60 -3.41 -35.96
N HIS A 206 -6.21 -2.23 -36.11
CA HIS A 206 -5.49 -0.99 -36.40
C HIS A 206 -4.86 -0.36 -35.16
N PHE A 207 -5.36 -0.66 -33.97
CA PHE A 207 -4.78 -0.18 -32.71
C PHE A 207 -3.52 -0.95 -32.38
N LYS A 208 -2.55 -0.27 -31.78
CA LYS A 208 -1.28 -0.88 -31.38
C LYS A 208 -0.90 -0.48 -29.96
N ASN A 209 -0.66 -1.48 -29.12
CA ASN A 209 0.12 -1.31 -27.90
C ASN A 209 1.59 -1.17 -28.28
N ALA A 210 2.30 -0.20 -27.73
CA ALA A 210 3.73 0.02 -28.00
C ALA A 210 4.59 -0.35 -26.77
N PHE A 211 5.64 -1.14 -27.00
CA PHE A 211 6.64 -1.51 -26.02
C PHE A 211 7.99 -0.99 -26.47
N ILE A 212 8.64 -0.16 -25.66
CA ILE A 212 9.82 0.60 -26.06
C ILE A 212 10.93 0.43 -25.03
N ASN A 213 12.15 0.20 -25.52
CA ASN A 213 13.37 0.34 -24.76
C ASN A 213 14.44 1.05 -25.59
N LEU A 214 14.63 2.35 -25.35
CA LEU A 214 15.58 3.19 -26.10
C LEU A 214 17.05 2.91 -25.75
N ALA A 215 17.35 2.16 -24.70
CA ALA A 215 18.71 1.74 -24.40
C ALA A 215 19.23 0.69 -25.41
N THR A 216 18.33 -0.17 -25.93
CA THR A 216 18.63 -1.21 -26.94
C THR A 216 17.95 -0.92 -28.29
N PRO A 217 17.72 0.36 -28.62
CA PRO A 217 16.73 0.85 -29.60
C PRO A 217 15.58 -0.08 -29.98
N PHE A 218 14.95 -0.74 -28.99
CA PHE A 218 13.89 -1.71 -29.21
C PHE A 218 12.53 -1.01 -29.23
N ILE A 219 11.74 -1.30 -30.26
CA ILE A 219 10.33 -0.92 -30.34
C ILE A 219 9.57 -2.12 -30.89
N ALA A 220 8.54 -2.55 -30.16
CA ALA A 220 7.62 -3.59 -30.60
C ALA A 220 6.18 -3.11 -30.45
N PHE A 221 5.34 -3.59 -31.36
CA PHE A 221 3.91 -3.32 -31.33
C PHE A 221 3.15 -4.64 -31.22
N SER A 222 2.07 -4.63 -30.44
CA SER A 222 1.11 -5.72 -30.42
C SER A 222 -0.31 -5.20 -30.58
N GLU A 223 -1.21 -6.04 -31.07
CA GLU A 223 -2.63 -5.72 -31.07
C GLU A 223 -3.18 -5.77 -29.63
N PRO A 224 -4.11 -4.87 -29.28
CA PRO A 224 -4.83 -4.97 -28.03
C PRO A 224 -5.60 -6.29 -27.95
N GLY A 225 -5.57 -6.90 -26.76
CA GLY A 225 -6.39 -8.09 -26.49
C GLY A 225 -7.88 -7.77 -26.60
N LYS A 226 -8.65 -8.68 -27.20
CA LYS A 226 -10.11 -8.59 -27.19
C LYS A 226 -10.62 -8.74 -25.76
N ALA A 227 -11.67 -8.01 -25.42
CA ALA A 227 -12.32 -8.18 -24.12
C ALA A 227 -12.84 -9.62 -23.97
N GLN A 228 -12.64 -10.21 -22.80
CA GLN A 228 -13.14 -11.55 -22.52
C GLN A 228 -14.66 -11.52 -22.60
N LYS A 229 -15.20 -12.39 -23.46
CA LYS A 229 -16.65 -12.60 -23.58
C LYS A 229 -17.10 -13.61 -22.54
N LYS A 230 -18.13 -13.24 -21.79
CA LYS A 230 -18.94 -14.11 -20.96
C LYS A 230 -20.30 -14.28 -21.63
N LYS A 231 -21.06 -15.28 -21.20
CA LYS A 231 -22.40 -15.56 -21.70
C LYS A 231 -23.38 -15.69 -20.55
N TYR A 232 -24.55 -15.10 -20.73
CA TYR A 232 -25.75 -15.49 -20.00
C TYR A 232 -26.80 -15.88 -21.03
N LEU A 233 -27.34 -17.09 -20.91
CA LEU A 233 -28.14 -17.72 -21.97
C LEU A 233 -27.39 -17.67 -23.32
N ASP A 234 -28.02 -17.15 -24.38
CA ASP A 234 -27.43 -16.98 -25.71
C ASP A 234 -26.84 -15.56 -25.96
N ILE A 235 -26.72 -14.73 -24.91
CA ILE A 235 -26.27 -13.35 -25.02
C ILE A 235 -24.80 -13.24 -24.59
N ASP A 236 -23.93 -12.84 -25.54
CA ASP A 236 -22.55 -12.46 -25.26
C ASP A 236 -22.50 -11.11 -24.54
N PHE A 237 -21.67 -11.01 -23.50
CA PHE A 237 -21.32 -9.74 -22.87
C PHE A 237 -19.86 -9.71 -22.44
N THR A 238 -19.35 -8.51 -22.14
CA THR A 238 -17.98 -8.22 -21.74
C THR A 238 -17.96 -7.31 -20.52
N LEU A 239 -16.75 -6.96 -20.04
CA LEU A 239 -16.60 -6.02 -18.93
C LEU A 239 -17.15 -4.61 -19.21
N TRP A 240 -17.42 -4.27 -20.48
CA TRP A 240 -17.94 -2.96 -20.89
C TRP A 240 -19.47 -2.87 -20.90
N ASP A 241 -20.11 -4.03 -20.94
CA ASP A 241 -21.56 -4.13 -20.99
C ASP A 241 -22.14 -3.93 -19.59
N ARG A 242 -23.33 -3.33 -19.54
CA ARG A 242 -24.06 -3.09 -18.31
C ARG A 242 -25.54 -3.08 -18.58
N PHE A 243 -26.32 -3.42 -17.57
CA PHE A 243 -27.72 -3.07 -17.52
C PHE A 243 -27.86 -1.66 -17.00
N GLU A 244 -28.46 -0.78 -17.78
CA GLU A 244 -28.71 0.60 -17.37
C GLU A 244 -30.21 0.80 -17.19
N ILE A 245 -30.58 1.30 -16.03
CA ILE A 245 -31.96 1.43 -15.61
C ILE A 245 -32.17 2.71 -14.80
N ASP A 246 -33.20 3.46 -15.18
CA ASP A 246 -33.59 4.70 -14.53
C ASP A 246 -34.68 4.44 -13.49
N GLY A 247 -34.48 4.95 -12.28
CA GLY A 247 -35.42 4.95 -11.18
C GLY A 247 -36.27 6.23 -11.13
N PRO A 248 -36.96 6.49 -10.01
CA PRO A 248 -36.98 5.69 -8.78
C PRO A 248 -37.79 4.39 -8.92
N MET A 249 -37.35 3.32 -8.24
CA MET A 249 -38.08 2.05 -8.13
C MET A 249 -37.76 1.32 -6.84
N THR A 250 -38.62 0.37 -6.47
CA THR A 250 -38.41 -0.50 -5.32
C THR A 250 -37.40 -1.61 -5.62
N LEU A 251 -36.86 -2.23 -4.57
CA LEU A 251 -36.01 -3.41 -4.73
C LEU A 251 -36.75 -4.57 -5.43
N GLY A 252 -38.05 -4.74 -5.15
CA GLY A 252 -38.88 -5.74 -5.84
C GLY A 252 -38.98 -5.48 -7.34
N GLN A 253 -39.24 -4.23 -7.72
CA GLN A 253 -39.31 -3.83 -9.13
C GLN A 253 -37.97 -4.02 -9.85
N LEU A 254 -36.84 -3.76 -9.19
CA LEU A 254 -35.52 -4.06 -9.74
C LEU A 254 -35.34 -5.56 -9.98
N ILE A 255 -35.72 -6.39 -9.01
CA ILE A 255 -35.61 -7.85 -9.12
C ILE A 255 -36.43 -8.32 -10.33
N ASP A 256 -37.71 -7.96 -10.40
CA ASP A 256 -38.60 -8.36 -11.49
C ASP A 256 -38.07 -7.89 -12.86
N TRP A 257 -37.52 -6.67 -12.92
CA TRP A 257 -36.94 -6.14 -14.15
C TRP A 257 -35.69 -6.92 -14.59
N VAL A 258 -34.77 -7.21 -13.67
CA VAL A 258 -33.55 -7.95 -14.00
C VAL A 258 -33.90 -9.38 -14.41
N GLU A 259 -34.79 -10.07 -13.70
CA GLU A 259 -35.23 -11.42 -14.05
C GLU A 259 -35.95 -11.45 -15.40
N SER A 260 -36.83 -10.48 -15.68
CA SER A 260 -37.48 -10.35 -16.98
C SER A 260 -36.49 -10.04 -18.11
N LYS A 261 -35.43 -9.28 -17.84
CA LYS A 261 -34.45 -8.86 -18.84
C LYS A 261 -33.41 -9.95 -19.13
N SER A 262 -32.97 -10.65 -18.10
CA SER A 262 -31.94 -11.69 -18.19
C SER A 262 -32.51 -13.07 -18.48
N GLY A 263 -33.78 -13.33 -18.13
CA GLY A 263 -34.38 -14.66 -18.13
C GLY A 263 -33.85 -15.57 -17.02
N LEU A 264 -33.16 -15.02 -16.03
CA LEU A 264 -32.50 -15.75 -14.94
C LEU A 264 -33.06 -15.29 -13.59
N THR A 265 -33.10 -16.20 -12.62
CA THR A 265 -33.61 -15.89 -11.27
C THR A 265 -32.52 -15.23 -10.44
N ILE A 266 -32.82 -14.15 -9.71
CA ILE A 266 -31.83 -13.48 -8.87
C ILE A 266 -31.66 -14.22 -7.54
N SER A 267 -30.42 -14.60 -7.24
CA SER A 267 -30.06 -15.16 -5.94
C SER A 267 -29.61 -14.08 -4.95
N MET A 268 -28.82 -13.10 -5.40
CA MET A 268 -28.28 -12.03 -4.57
C MET A 268 -28.12 -10.71 -5.32
N ILE A 269 -28.30 -9.58 -4.64
CA ILE A 269 -27.96 -8.23 -5.14
C ILE A 269 -27.11 -7.52 -4.10
N SER A 270 -25.99 -6.97 -4.52
CA SER A 270 -25.10 -6.18 -3.68
C SER A 270 -24.69 -4.87 -4.35
N SER A 271 -24.24 -3.92 -3.54
CA SER A 271 -23.56 -2.71 -4.00
C SER A 271 -22.30 -2.51 -3.18
N GLY A 272 -21.14 -2.73 -3.79
CA GLY A 272 -19.87 -2.87 -3.07
C GLY A 272 -19.97 -3.96 -2.00
N VAL A 273 -19.67 -3.62 -0.74
CA VAL A 273 -19.76 -4.56 0.39
C VAL A 273 -21.17 -4.71 0.98
N SER A 274 -22.16 -3.98 0.47
CA SER A 274 -23.52 -3.94 1.04
C SER A 274 -24.43 -4.94 0.35
N LEU A 275 -24.84 -5.99 1.07
CA LEU A 275 -25.78 -7.00 0.58
C LEU A 275 -27.23 -6.52 0.72
N LEU A 276 -27.81 -6.07 -0.39
CA LEU A 276 -29.16 -5.48 -0.43
C LEU A 276 -30.23 -6.57 -0.38
N TYR A 277 -30.02 -7.65 -1.15
CA TYR A 277 -30.91 -8.80 -1.26
C TYR A 277 -30.11 -10.10 -1.30
N ALA A 278 -30.63 -11.14 -0.64
CA ALA A 278 -30.23 -12.53 -0.89
C ALA A 278 -31.39 -13.47 -0.58
N PHE A 279 -31.58 -14.51 -1.38
CA PHE A 279 -32.71 -15.45 -1.24
C PHE A 279 -32.76 -16.17 0.11
N PHE A 280 -31.62 -16.34 0.78
CA PHE A 280 -31.51 -16.98 2.09
C PHE A 280 -31.73 -16.03 3.28
N GLN A 281 -31.99 -14.74 3.05
CA GLN A 281 -32.36 -13.82 4.12
C GLN A 281 -33.74 -14.17 4.69
N PRO A 282 -34.04 -13.85 5.97
CA PRO A 282 -35.33 -14.14 6.58
C PRO A 282 -36.50 -13.58 5.74
N ALA A 283 -37.50 -14.42 5.44
CA ALA A 283 -38.59 -14.08 4.52
C ALA A 283 -39.31 -12.76 4.85
N LYS A 284 -39.51 -12.48 6.14
CA LYS A 284 -40.09 -11.21 6.61
C LYS A 284 -39.24 -10.00 6.19
N LYS A 285 -37.92 -10.09 6.36
CA LYS A 285 -36.97 -9.02 6.01
C LYS A 285 -36.86 -8.82 4.51
N VAL A 286 -36.93 -9.92 3.74
CA VAL A 286 -36.96 -9.86 2.28
C VAL A 286 -38.23 -9.16 1.79
N ALA A 287 -39.40 -9.52 2.32
CA ALA A 287 -40.67 -8.91 1.96
C ALA A 287 -40.66 -7.39 2.27
N GLU A 288 -40.24 -7.00 3.48
CA GLU A 288 -40.12 -5.59 3.87
C GLU A 288 -39.21 -4.80 2.92
N ARG A 289 -38.04 -5.35 2.57
CA ARG A 289 -37.09 -4.66 1.67
C ARG A 289 -37.55 -4.61 0.24
N LYS A 290 -38.27 -5.61 -0.26
CA LYS A 290 -38.80 -5.62 -1.64
C LYS A 290 -39.76 -4.46 -1.89
N ASP A 291 -40.50 -4.02 -0.88
CA ASP A 291 -41.44 -2.89 -0.96
C ASP A 291 -40.76 -1.52 -0.77
N MET A 292 -39.51 -1.48 -0.32
CA MET A 292 -38.77 -0.24 -0.10
C MET A 292 -38.15 0.29 -1.39
N ASP A 293 -38.02 1.62 -1.48
CA ASP A 293 -37.20 2.29 -2.49
C ASP A 293 -35.76 1.77 -2.44
N LEU A 294 -35.17 1.49 -3.60
CA LEU A 294 -33.86 0.88 -3.70
C LEU A 294 -32.74 1.70 -3.02
N ILE A 295 -32.84 3.03 -3.05
CA ILE A 295 -31.88 3.91 -2.36
C ILE A 295 -32.09 3.85 -0.86
N ALA A 296 -33.34 3.82 -0.39
CA ALA A 296 -33.63 3.63 1.03
C ALA A 296 -33.07 2.30 1.56
N VAL A 297 -33.20 1.19 0.79
CA VAL A 297 -32.58 -0.10 1.14
C VAL A 297 -31.06 0.02 1.20
N PHE A 298 -30.45 0.67 0.21
CA PHE A 298 -29.00 0.89 0.18
C PHE A 298 -28.51 1.69 1.39
N GLU A 299 -29.19 2.78 1.75
CA GLU A 299 -28.83 3.62 2.90
C GLU A 299 -28.98 2.87 4.24
N GLU A 300 -30.03 2.06 4.39
CA GLU A 300 -30.24 1.21 5.57
C GLU A 300 -29.10 0.20 5.73
N VAL A 301 -28.75 -0.53 4.67
CA VAL A 301 -27.74 -1.61 4.72
C VAL A 301 -26.34 -1.04 4.89
N SER A 302 -26.01 0.01 4.16
CA SER A 302 -24.69 0.66 4.22
C SER A 302 -24.49 1.51 5.47
N ARG A 303 -25.55 1.76 6.26
CA ARG A 303 -25.55 2.65 7.44
C ARG A 303 -25.05 4.06 7.12
N GLY A 304 -25.33 4.55 5.92
CA GLY A 304 -24.86 5.83 5.44
C GLY A 304 -25.82 6.42 4.42
N LYS A 305 -25.96 7.74 4.43
CA LYS A 305 -26.75 8.45 3.41
C LYS A 305 -26.00 8.53 2.10
N VAL A 306 -26.73 8.43 0.99
CA VAL A 306 -26.21 8.67 -0.34
C VAL A 306 -25.93 10.17 -0.51
N PRO A 307 -24.69 10.58 -0.81
CA PRO A 307 -24.38 12.00 -1.01
C PRO A 307 -25.22 12.65 -2.11
N ASP A 308 -25.56 13.94 -1.95
CA ASP A 308 -26.42 14.68 -2.88
C ASP A 308 -25.88 14.77 -4.32
N HIS A 309 -24.55 14.67 -4.48
CA HIS A 309 -23.91 14.69 -5.80
C HIS A 309 -23.96 13.34 -6.54
N ARG A 310 -24.30 12.25 -5.85
CA ARG A 310 -24.35 10.92 -6.48
C ARG A 310 -25.64 10.79 -7.28
N ARG A 311 -25.50 10.40 -8.55
CA ARG A 311 -26.62 10.23 -9.51
C ARG A 311 -26.97 8.78 -9.83
N ALA A 312 -26.01 7.88 -9.65
CA ALA A 312 -26.18 6.47 -9.91
C ALA A 312 -25.43 5.61 -8.88
N ILE A 313 -25.91 4.39 -8.66
CA ILE A 313 -25.20 3.34 -7.94
C ILE A 313 -24.95 2.16 -8.87
N VAL A 314 -23.85 1.44 -8.62
CA VAL A 314 -23.54 0.18 -9.29
C VAL A 314 -24.01 -0.96 -8.40
N LEU A 315 -24.71 -1.90 -9.01
CA LEU A 315 -25.17 -3.12 -8.37
C LEU A 315 -24.58 -4.33 -9.09
N GLU A 316 -24.21 -5.32 -8.30
CA GLU A 316 -23.81 -6.64 -8.78
C GLU A 316 -24.90 -7.63 -8.37
N ALA A 317 -25.37 -8.40 -9.35
CA ALA A 317 -26.36 -9.43 -9.10
C ALA A 317 -25.78 -10.81 -9.42
N LEU A 318 -26.00 -11.76 -8.52
CA LEU A 318 -25.80 -13.17 -8.78
C LEU A 318 -27.13 -13.74 -9.25
N THR A 319 -27.11 -14.51 -10.33
CA THR A 319 -28.30 -15.09 -10.94
C THR A 319 -28.14 -16.58 -11.17
N GLN A 320 -29.25 -17.30 -11.26
CA GLN A 320 -29.30 -18.73 -11.45
C GLN A 320 -30.18 -19.10 -12.65
N ASN A 321 -29.77 -20.10 -13.41
CA ASN A 321 -30.56 -20.70 -14.48
C ASN A 321 -31.57 -21.74 -13.93
N GLU A 322 -32.36 -22.36 -14.81
CA GLU A 322 -33.33 -23.40 -14.43
C GLU A 322 -32.69 -24.64 -13.80
N GLU A 323 -31.40 -24.86 -14.02
CA GLU A 323 -30.61 -25.97 -13.45
C GLU A 323 -29.98 -25.63 -12.08
N ASN A 324 -30.26 -24.43 -11.53
CA ASN A 324 -29.65 -23.85 -10.32
C ASN A 324 -28.14 -23.64 -10.43
N GLU A 325 -27.61 -23.49 -11.64
CA GLU A 325 -26.22 -23.09 -11.85
C GLU A 325 -26.10 -21.57 -11.80
N ASP A 326 -25.06 -21.09 -11.13
CA ASP A 326 -24.77 -19.66 -11.06
C ASP A 326 -24.30 -19.13 -12.42
N VAL A 327 -24.97 -18.07 -12.89
CA VAL A 327 -24.69 -17.41 -14.17
C VAL A 327 -24.39 -15.94 -13.90
N ASP A 328 -23.26 -15.47 -14.44
CA ASP A 328 -22.88 -14.07 -14.40
C ASP A 328 -23.70 -13.26 -15.41
N ILE A 329 -24.18 -12.09 -15.00
CA ILE A 329 -24.76 -11.08 -15.89
C ILE A 329 -23.92 -9.79 -15.84
N PRO A 330 -24.08 -8.86 -16.81
CA PRO A 330 -23.51 -7.53 -16.70
C PRO A 330 -23.93 -6.84 -15.40
N PHE A 331 -23.05 -5.99 -14.85
CA PHE A 331 -23.40 -5.17 -13.69
C PHE A 331 -24.55 -4.21 -14.04
N ILE A 332 -25.26 -3.76 -13.01
CA ILE A 332 -26.40 -2.86 -13.16
C ILE A 332 -25.98 -1.45 -12.74
N LYS A 333 -26.14 -0.48 -13.62
CA LYS A 333 -26.06 0.94 -13.31
C LYS A 333 -27.48 1.46 -13.10
N TYR A 334 -27.82 1.70 -11.84
CA TYR A 334 -29.10 2.28 -11.45
C TYR A 334 -28.97 3.80 -11.32
N ASN A 335 -29.60 4.55 -12.22
CA ASN A 335 -29.68 6.00 -12.17
C ASN A 335 -30.90 6.40 -11.34
N PHE A 336 -30.73 7.20 -10.28
CA PHE A 336 -31.83 7.57 -9.37
C PHE A 336 -32.00 9.09 -9.20
N ARG A 337 -31.22 9.89 -9.95
CA ARG A 337 -31.32 11.35 -10.01
C ARG A 337 -30.98 11.90 -11.39
#